data_AF-A0A1I5CA80-F1
#
_entry.id   AF-A0A1I5CA80-F1
#
_cell.length_a   1.000
_cell.length_b   1.000
_cell.length_c   1.000
_cell.angle_alpha   90.00
_cell.angle_beta   90.00
_cell.angle_gamma   90.00
#
_symmetry.space_group_name_H-M   'P 1'
#
loop_
_entity.id
_entity.type
_entity.pdbx_description
1 polymer ?
#
loop_
_entity_poly.entity_id
_entity_poly.type
_entity_poly.pdbx_seq_one_letter_code
_entity_poly.pdbx_strand_id
1 'polypeptide(L)'
;MDQFLSEQVQKPDAIVSVAFDKAWRFVEKDPLLAHNRKTVLHSRLCTFLESSIKTGERNSLTLANEAIRSLRAELARSTGQYGA
;
A
#
# COMPACT_ATOMS: atom_id res chain seq x y z
N MET A 1 -31.17 -9.03 14.13
CA MET A 1 -30.28 -7.86 14.24
C MET A 1 -28.86 -8.37 14.43
N ASP A 2 -28.19 -8.50 13.29
CA ASP A 2 -26.78 -8.28 12.98
C ASP A 2 -25.73 -8.44 14.12
N GLN A 3 -25.03 -9.58 14.13
CA GLN A 3 -23.73 -9.74 14.78
C GLN A 3 -22.70 -10.29 13.79
N PHE A 4 -22.46 -9.55 12.71
CA PHE A 4 -21.29 -9.72 11.83
C PHE A 4 -20.15 -8.82 12.29
N LEU A 5 -19.68 -8.97 13.53
CA LEU A 5 -18.60 -8.13 14.05
C LEU A 5 -17.31 -8.94 14.25
N SER A 6 -16.59 -9.06 13.13
CA SER A 6 -15.18 -8.66 13.05
C SER A 6 -14.11 -9.52 13.73
N GLU A 7 -14.22 -10.85 13.68
CA GLU A 7 -13.06 -11.74 13.79
C GLU A 7 -12.31 -11.91 12.45
N GLN A 8 -12.31 -10.87 11.62
CA GLN A 8 -11.23 -10.70 10.64
C GLN A 8 -10.00 -10.20 11.40
N VAL A 9 -9.43 -11.05 12.24
CA VAL A 9 -7.98 -11.13 12.34
C VAL A 9 -7.54 -11.55 10.94
N GLN A 10 -7.50 -10.57 10.03
CA GLN A 10 -6.90 -10.69 8.72
C GLN A 10 -5.48 -11.15 8.99
N LYS A 11 -5.25 -12.47 8.95
CA LYS A 11 -3.97 -12.98 8.48
C LYS A 11 -3.80 -12.25 7.16
N PRO A 12 -2.86 -11.30 7.03
CA PRO A 12 -2.64 -10.69 5.74
C PRO A 12 -2.43 -11.86 4.81
N ASP A 13 -3.27 -11.96 3.78
CA ASP A 13 -3.19 -13.05 2.81
C ASP A 13 -1.71 -13.17 2.44
N ALA A 14 -1.15 -14.39 2.43
CA ALA A 14 0.30 -14.56 2.31
C ALA A 14 0.88 -13.75 1.14
N ILE A 15 0.04 -13.53 0.11
CA ILE A 15 0.28 -12.67 -1.04
C ILE A 15 0.44 -11.19 -0.66
N VAL A 16 -0.38 -10.61 0.22
CA VAL A 16 -0.22 -9.24 0.78
C VAL A 16 1.13 -9.12 1.46
N SER A 17 1.48 -10.07 2.33
CA SER A 17 2.73 -9.97 3.10
C SER A 17 3.94 -10.00 2.17
N VAL A 18 3.91 -10.84 1.13
CA VAL A 18 4.97 -10.92 0.11
C VAL A 18 5.00 -9.69 -0.78
N ALA A 19 3.84 -9.19 -1.21
CA ALA A 19 3.73 -7.97 -2.01
C ALA A 19 4.22 -6.75 -1.23
N PHE A 20 3.89 -6.68 0.06
CA PHE A 20 4.33 -5.63 0.97
C PHE A 20 5.84 -5.62 1.09
N ASP A 21 6.47 -6.74 1.44
CA ASP A 21 7.94 -6.81 1.58
C ASP A 21 8.66 -6.39 0.29
N LYS A 22 8.17 -6.90 -0.86
CA LYS A 22 8.68 -6.52 -2.17
C LYS A 22 8.53 -5.01 -2.40
N ALA A 23 7.34 -4.47 -2.20
CA ALA A 23 7.08 -3.06 -2.41
C ALA A 23 7.90 -2.17 -1.47
N TRP A 24 8.01 -2.56 -0.20
CA TRP A 24 8.75 -1.84 0.83
C TRP A 24 10.24 -1.71 0.49
N ARG A 25 10.86 -2.77 -0.04
CA ARG A 25 12.25 -2.70 -0.55
C ARG A 25 12.44 -1.69 -1.67
N PHE A 26 11.42 -1.43 -2.49
CA PHE A 26 11.47 -0.36 -3.50
C PHE A 26 11.20 1.01 -2.88
N VAL A 27 10.22 1.11 -1.98
CA VAL A 27 9.89 2.34 -1.26
C VAL A 27 11.09 2.91 -0.51
N GLU A 28 11.86 2.05 0.17
CA GLU A 28 13.06 2.49 0.90
C GLU A 28 14.22 2.91 -0.02
N LYS A 29 14.25 2.40 -1.25
CA LYS A 29 15.26 2.74 -2.25
C LYS A 29 14.88 3.93 -3.13
N ASP A 30 13.60 4.25 -3.22
CA ASP A 30 13.10 5.34 -4.03
C ASP A 30 13.25 6.66 -3.25
N PRO A 31 14.08 7.61 -3.73
CA PRO A 31 14.35 8.85 -3.00
C PRO A 31 13.12 9.74 -2.84
N LEU A 32 12.13 9.62 -3.72
CA LEU A 32 10.87 10.35 -3.70
C LEU A 32 9.97 9.85 -2.55
N LEU A 33 9.96 8.54 -2.33
CA LEU A 33 9.25 7.90 -1.24
C LEU A 33 10.03 7.98 0.08
N ALA A 34 11.36 7.84 0.06
CA ALA A 34 12.21 7.85 1.25
C ALA A 34 12.18 9.19 2.01
N HIS A 35 11.86 10.30 1.34
CA HIS A 35 11.68 11.61 1.98
C HIS A 35 10.40 11.70 2.83
N ASN A 36 9.46 10.75 2.64
CA ASN A 36 8.18 10.72 3.34
C ASN A 36 8.23 9.85 4.60
N ARG A 37 7.28 10.09 5.52
CA ARG A 37 7.22 9.35 6.78
C ARG A 37 6.92 7.88 6.53
N LYS A 38 7.85 6.99 6.91
CA LYS A 38 7.73 5.53 6.79
C LYS A 38 6.39 5.00 7.32
N THR A 39 5.89 5.51 8.44
CA THR A 39 4.59 5.13 9.01
C THR A 39 3.40 5.45 8.09
N VAL A 40 3.43 6.59 7.41
CA VAL A 40 2.38 6.98 6.45
C VAL A 40 2.46 6.09 5.20
N LEU A 41 3.68 5.83 4.71
CA LEU A 41 3.91 4.94 3.57
C LEU A 41 3.43 3.52 3.89
N HIS A 42 3.77 3.01 5.06
CA HIS A 42 3.38 1.68 5.53
C HIS A 42 1.86 1.53 5.59
N SER A 43 1.16 2.51 6.20
CA SER A 43 -0.29 2.51 6.29
C SER A 43 -0.93 2.56 4.90
N ARG A 44 -0.50 3.48 4.03
CA ARG A 44 -1.03 3.62 2.66
C ARG A 44 -0.77 2.39 1.79
N LEU A 45 0.45 1.83 1.86
CA LEU A 45 0.81 0.63 1.10
C LEU A 45 -0.08 -0.55 1.50
N CYS A 46 -0.36 -0.73 2.79
CA CYS A 46 -1.31 -1.74 3.27
C CYS A 46 -2.70 -1.51 2.69
N THR A 47 -3.23 -0.28 2.78
CA THR A 47 -4.54 0.08 2.23
C THR A 47 -4.65 -0.21 0.73
N PHE A 48 -3.61 0.10 -0.06
CA PHE A 48 -3.60 -0.18 -1.50
C PHE A 48 -3.58 -1.68 -1.78
N LEU A 49 -2.74 -2.45 -1.09
CA LEU A 49 -2.67 -3.90 -1.25
C LEU A 49 -4.01 -4.58 -0.90
N GLU A 50 -4.63 -4.19 0.20
CA GLU A 50 -5.94 -4.71 0.61
C GLU A 50 -7.04 -4.36 -0.41
N SER A 51 -7.00 -3.14 -0.96
CA SER A 51 -7.95 -2.71 -1.99
C SER A 51 -7.78 -3.51 -3.28
N SER A 52 -6.54 -3.77 -3.71
CA SER A 52 -6.27 -4.53 -4.93
C SER A 52 -6.68 -6.01 -4.80
N ILE A 53 -6.55 -6.62 -3.62
CA ILE A 53 -7.05 -7.98 -3.39
C ILE A 53 -8.57 -8.04 -3.42
N LYS A 54 -9.26 -7.00 -2.94
CA LYS A 54 -10.73 -6.92 -3.04
C LYS A 54 -11.20 -6.89 -4.50
N THR A 55 -10.40 -6.36 -5.42
CA THR A 55 -10.66 -6.41 -6.86
C THR A 55 -10.39 -7.78 -7.51
N GLY A 56 -9.84 -8.73 -6.75
CA GLY A 56 -9.51 -10.08 -7.22
C GLY A 56 -8.07 -10.24 -7.71
N GLU A 57 -7.22 -9.23 -7.55
CA GLU A 57 -5.80 -9.34 -7.90
C GLU A 57 -5.09 -10.28 -6.92
N ARG A 58 -4.49 -11.34 -7.46
CA ARG A 58 -3.79 -12.39 -6.69
C ARG A 58 -2.29 -12.43 -6.98
N ASN A 59 -1.79 -11.58 -7.86
CA ASN A 59 -0.38 -11.54 -8.18
C ASN A 59 0.37 -10.57 -7.26
N SER A 60 1.24 -11.10 -6.40
CA SER A 60 2.05 -10.29 -5.46
C SER A 60 2.90 -9.21 -6.14
N LEU A 61 3.37 -9.44 -7.37
CA LEU A 61 4.14 -8.43 -8.12
C LEU A 61 3.25 -7.30 -8.63
N THR A 62 2.06 -7.64 -9.16
CA THR A 62 1.11 -6.63 -9.64
C THR A 62 0.60 -5.78 -8.47
N LEU A 63 0.26 -6.43 -7.36
CA LEU A 63 -0.13 -5.77 -6.10
C LEU A 63 0.94 -4.79 -5.62
N ALA A 64 2.20 -5.24 -5.56
CA ALA A 64 3.32 -4.40 -5.15
C ALA A 64 3.50 -3.20 -6.09
N ASN A 65 3.51 -3.42 -7.40
CA ASN A 65 3.72 -2.38 -8.40
C ASN A 65 2.60 -1.33 -8.38
N GLU A 66 1.34 -1.76 -8.32
CA GLU A 66 0.18 -0.85 -8.27
C GLU A 66 0.15 -0.07 -6.94
N ALA A 67 0.50 -0.72 -5.82
CA ALA A 67 0.61 -0.04 -4.54
C ALA A 67 1.70 1.04 -4.55
N ILE A 68 2.90 0.73 -5.07
CA ILE A 68 3.98 1.73 -5.23
C ILE A 68 3.54 2.87 -6.15
N ARG A 69 2.90 2.56 -7.29
CA ARG A 69 2.46 3.55 -8.27
C ARG A 69 1.43 4.50 -7.67
N SER A 70 0.44 3.95 -6.97
CA SER A 70 -0.59 4.73 -6.26
C SER A 70 0.03 5.59 -5.16
N LEU A 71 0.94 5.02 -4.37
CA LEU A 71 1.69 5.74 -3.34
C LEU A 71 2.49 6.91 -3.92
N ARG A 72 3.22 6.68 -5.03
CA ARG A 72 3.97 7.73 -5.73
C ARG A 72 3.05 8.80 -6.29
N ALA A 73 1.93 8.45 -6.92
CA ALA A 73 0.98 9.41 -7.46
C ALA A 73 0.36 10.29 -6.36
N GLU A 74 0.03 9.69 -5.21
CA GLU A 74 -0.56 10.39 -4.09
C GLU A 74 0.44 11.34 -3.40
N LEU A 75 1.70 10.90 -3.26
CA LEU A 75 2.76 11.75 -2.74
C LEU A 75 3.17 12.84 -3.72
N ALA A 76 3.29 12.54 -5.02
CA ALA A 76 3.55 13.56 -6.04
C ALA A 76 2.46 14.63 -6.06
N ARG A 77 1.19 14.22 -5.90
CA ARG A 77 0.05 15.15 -5.76
C ARG A 77 0.14 15.97 -4.47
N SER A 78 0.54 15.35 -3.36
CA SER A 78 0.67 16.03 -2.07
C SER A 78 1.83 17.04 -2.06
N THR A 79 2.96 16.70 -2.69
CA THR A 79 4.12 17.59 -2.85
C THR A 79 3.82 18.75 -3.82
N GLY A 80 2.88 18.58 -4.75
CA GLY A 80 2.41 19.66 -5.63
C GLY A 80 1.44 20.66 -4.97
N GLN A 81 0.99 20.42 -3.74
CA GLN A 81 -0.04 21.26 -3.10
C GLN A 81 0.52 22.39 -2.22
N TYR A 82 1.85 22.49 -2.05
CA TYR A 82 2.52 23.60 -1.36
C TYR A 82 3.24 24.55 -2.34
N GLY A 83 2.52 24.94 -3.39
CA GLY A 83 3.02 25.88 -4.40
C GLY A 83 1.86 26.64 -5.05
N ALA A 84 1.11 27.39 -4.26
CA ALA A 84 0.20 28.43 -4.71
C ALA A 84 0.33 29.64 -3.77
#